data_AF-A0A830DXS5-F1
#
_entry.id   AF-A0A830DXS5-F1
#
_cell.length_a   1.000
_cell.length_b   1.000
_cell.length_c   1.000
_cell.angle_alpha   90.00
_cell.angle_beta   90.00
_cell.angle_gamma   90.00
#
_symmetry.space_group_name_H-M   'P 1'
#
loop_
_entity.id
_entity.type
_entity.pdbx_description
1 polymer ?
#
loop_
_entity_poly.entity_id
_entity_poly.type
_entity_poly.pdbx_seq_one_letter_code
_entity_poly.pdbx_strand_id
1 'polypeptide(L)'
;MSPPESPASDADSDATTPASRPPFLAVVAPRLSEAAALASALHPGVSPLIRAPHSTSPSNLRATFAAMRRPDAPLVVATDSAAAVRDADRVHVADGGVVVESGAPSDLLAVPGVYARRYGAELGANFADPGKDVADE
;
A
#
# COMPACT_ATOMS: atom_id res chain seq x y z
N MET A 1 35.75 -6.64 -57.44
CA MET A 1 34.44 -5.96 -57.40
C MET A 1 33.70 -6.46 -56.18
N SER A 2 33.52 -5.53 -55.23
CA SER A 2 32.69 -5.41 -54.03
C SER A 2 32.05 -6.64 -53.32
N PRO A 3 32.09 -6.71 -51.97
CA PRO A 3 31.11 -7.42 -51.15
C PRO A 3 29.88 -6.52 -50.89
N PRO A 4 28.78 -7.05 -50.31
CA PRO A 4 28.34 -6.52 -49.01
C PRO A 4 27.73 -7.61 -48.07
N GLU A 5 28.14 -7.67 -46.81
CA GLU A 5 27.55 -7.02 -45.61
C GLU A 5 26.39 -7.80 -44.98
N SER A 6 26.64 -8.29 -43.76
CA SER A 6 25.66 -8.69 -42.77
C SER A 6 24.76 -7.51 -42.40
N PRO A 7 23.44 -7.69 -42.21
CA PRO A 7 22.70 -6.83 -41.33
C PRO A 7 22.86 -7.35 -39.89
N ALA A 8 23.69 -6.64 -39.13
CA ALA A 8 23.42 -6.44 -37.72
C ALA A 8 22.22 -5.48 -37.58
N SER A 9 21.57 -5.57 -36.43
CA SER A 9 20.75 -4.54 -35.78
C SER A 9 19.24 -4.53 -35.99
N ASP A 10 18.60 -4.25 -34.86
CA ASP A 10 17.29 -3.63 -34.68
C ASP A 10 16.06 -4.53 -34.71
N ALA A 11 15.96 -5.36 -33.68
CA ALA A 11 14.71 -5.42 -32.92
C ALA A 11 14.99 -4.85 -31.52
N ASP A 12 15.29 -3.55 -31.51
CA ASP A 12 14.96 -2.67 -30.41
C ASP A 12 13.47 -2.90 -30.09
N SER A 13 13.22 -3.80 -29.14
CA SER A 13 11.93 -3.83 -28.45
C SER A 13 11.94 -2.65 -27.49
N ASP A 14 11.86 -1.44 -28.05
CA ASP A 14 11.32 -0.26 -27.43
C ASP A 14 9.81 -0.49 -27.24
N ALA A 15 9.48 -1.52 -26.46
CA ALA A 15 8.24 -1.50 -25.73
C ALA A 15 8.45 -0.44 -24.67
N THR A 16 8.04 0.80 -24.99
CA THR A 16 7.69 1.85 -24.05
C THR A 16 6.92 1.19 -22.90
N THR A 17 7.66 0.78 -21.87
CA THR A 17 7.09 0.36 -20.60
C THR A 17 6.64 1.68 -20.01
N PRO A 18 5.32 1.95 -19.90
CA PRO A 18 4.87 3.18 -19.27
C PRO A 18 5.57 3.21 -17.92
N ALA A 19 6.35 4.26 -17.67
CA ALA A 19 7.20 4.39 -16.49
C ALA A 19 6.36 4.01 -15.26
N SER A 20 6.48 2.74 -14.84
CA SER A 20 5.53 2.17 -13.89
C SER A 20 5.94 2.79 -12.57
N ARG A 21 5.14 3.76 -12.12
CA ARG A 21 5.40 4.44 -10.85
C ARG A 21 5.69 3.35 -9.82
N PRO A 22 6.81 3.44 -9.10
CA PRO A 22 7.17 2.42 -8.15
C PRO A 22 6.03 2.26 -7.11
N PRO A 23 5.65 1.02 -6.77
CA PRO A 23 4.47 0.76 -5.97
C PRO A 23 4.66 1.25 -4.53
N PHE A 24 3.57 1.73 -3.95
CA PHE A 24 3.42 1.94 -2.51
C PHE A 24 2.72 0.75 -1.89
N LEU A 25 3.49 -0.04 -1.16
CA LEU A 25 3.04 -1.22 -0.45
C LEU A 25 2.91 -0.89 1.03
N ALA A 26 1.83 -1.33 1.64
CA ALA A 26 1.58 -1.11 3.05
C ALA A 26 1.32 -2.42 3.79
N VAL A 27 1.80 -2.50 5.02
CA VAL A 27 1.45 -3.55 5.98
C VAL A 27 0.81 -2.89 7.19
N VAL A 28 -0.42 -3.29 7.49
CA VAL A 28 -1.21 -2.81 8.62
C VAL A 28 -1.33 -3.94 9.63
N ALA A 29 -0.97 -3.70 10.89
CA ALA A 29 -1.14 -4.67 11.96
C ALA A 29 -1.56 -3.97 13.26
N PRO A 30 -2.12 -4.67 14.26
CA PRO A 30 -2.45 -4.08 15.56
C PRO A 30 -1.26 -3.44 16.26
N ARG A 31 -0.05 -3.94 15.99
CA ARG A 31 1.19 -3.43 16.55
C ARG A 31 2.15 -3.06 15.43
N LEU A 32 2.74 -1.88 15.51
CA LEU A 32 3.75 -1.42 14.55
C LEU A 32 4.96 -2.38 14.44
N SER A 33 5.34 -3.05 15.53
CA SER A 33 6.42 -4.05 15.52
C SER A 33 6.09 -5.26 14.64
N GLU A 34 4.85 -5.74 14.71
CA GLU A 34 4.32 -6.85 13.91
C GLU A 34 4.22 -6.46 12.43
N ALA A 35 3.65 -5.28 12.15
CA ALA A 35 3.56 -4.75 10.79
C ALA A 35 4.93 -4.68 10.13
N ALA A 36 5.95 -4.23 10.86
CA ALA A 36 7.30 -4.11 10.32
C ALA A 36 8.01 -5.45 10.15
N ALA A 37 7.81 -6.40 11.05
CA ALA A 37 8.33 -7.75 10.91
C ALA A 37 7.75 -8.42 9.65
N LEU A 38 6.44 -8.30 9.44
CA LEU A 38 5.77 -8.81 8.26
C LEU A 38 6.17 -8.07 6.99
N ALA A 39 6.29 -6.75 7.03
CA ALA A 39 6.74 -5.98 5.88
C ALA A 39 8.14 -6.41 5.42
N SER A 40 9.06 -6.65 6.36
CA SER A 40 10.40 -7.17 6.06
C SER A 40 10.37 -8.61 5.52
N ALA A 41 9.46 -9.45 6.01
CA ALA A 41 9.34 -10.85 5.58
C ALA A 41 8.70 -10.97 4.19
N LEU A 42 7.70 -10.14 3.89
CA LEU A 42 6.97 -10.14 2.61
C LEU A 42 7.77 -9.48 1.49
N HIS A 43 8.63 -8.51 1.81
CA HIS A 43 9.38 -7.72 0.84
C HIS A 43 10.89 -7.74 1.12
N PRO A 44 11.54 -8.92 1.07
CA PRO A 44 12.96 -9.02 1.32
C PRO A 44 13.74 -8.22 0.27
N GLY A 45 14.65 -7.36 0.71
CA GLY A 45 15.50 -6.55 -0.18
C GLY A 45 14.85 -5.29 -0.75
N VAL A 46 13.59 -5.00 -0.41
CA VAL A 46 12.94 -3.74 -0.83
C VAL A 46 13.31 -2.62 0.14
N SER A 47 13.78 -1.48 -0.40
CA SER A 47 14.14 -0.30 0.38
C SER A 47 13.61 0.98 -0.26
N PRO A 48 13.15 1.96 0.53
CA PRO A 48 13.13 1.94 2.00
C PRO A 48 11.90 1.20 2.58
N LEU A 49 12.14 0.42 3.66
CA LEU A 49 11.08 0.01 4.59
C LEU A 49 10.94 1.07 5.67
N ILE A 50 9.80 1.74 5.69
CA ILE A 50 9.51 2.82 6.64
C ILE A 50 8.54 2.32 7.70
N ARG A 51 8.89 2.53 8.97
CA ARG A 51 7.93 2.42 10.07
C ARG A 51 7.19 3.75 10.17
N ALA A 52 5.86 3.70 10.17
CA ALA A 52 5.05 4.90 10.29
C ALA A 52 5.47 5.69 11.54
N PRO A 53 5.66 7.02 11.44
CA PRO A 53 5.93 7.83 12.60
C PRO A 53 4.72 7.83 13.52
N HIS A 54 4.94 8.11 14.80
CA HIS A 54 3.85 8.27 15.75
C HIS A 54 3.01 9.49 15.34
N SER A 55 1.76 9.25 14.95
CA SER A 55 0.77 10.30 14.71
C SER A 55 -0.60 9.76 15.02
N THR A 56 -1.40 10.56 15.72
CA THR A 56 -2.81 10.26 15.97
C THR A 56 -3.71 10.64 14.80
N SER A 57 -3.16 11.28 13.76
CA SER A 57 -3.91 11.77 12.61
C SER A 57 -3.56 10.99 11.33
N PRO A 58 -4.48 10.18 10.79
CA PRO A 58 -4.25 9.46 9.55
C PRO A 58 -3.95 10.36 8.34
N SER A 59 -4.49 11.58 8.32
CA SER A 59 -4.21 12.54 7.23
C SER A 59 -2.78 13.06 7.26
N ASN A 60 -2.23 13.32 8.44
CA ASN A 60 -0.82 13.68 8.58
C ASN A 60 0.09 12.55 8.13
N LEU A 61 -0.22 11.30 8.50
CA LEU A 61 0.53 10.13 8.05
C LEU A 61 0.52 9.99 6.53
N ARG A 62 -0.64 10.14 5.88
CA ARG A 62 -0.73 10.13 4.41
C ARG A 62 0.14 11.20 3.76
N ALA A 63 0.10 12.43 4.27
CA ALA A 63 0.93 13.52 3.77
C ALA A 63 2.43 13.20 3.92
N THR A 64 2.83 12.62 5.06
CA THR A 64 4.21 12.17 5.29
C THR A 64 4.62 11.05 4.33
N PHE A 65 3.77 10.05 4.10
CA PHE A 65 4.06 8.95 3.16
C PHE A 65 4.18 9.46 1.72
N ALA A 66 3.28 10.36 1.31
CA ALA A 66 3.34 11.01 0.01
C ALA A 66 4.65 11.78 -0.18
N ALA A 67 5.11 12.51 0.85
CA ALA A 67 6.39 13.23 0.82
C ALA A 67 7.62 12.30 0.79
N MET A 68 7.52 11.07 1.32
CA MET A 68 8.60 10.09 1.30
C MET A 68 8.66 9.26 0.00
N ARG A 69 7.59 9.25 -0.81
CA ARG A 69 7.57 8.51 -2.08
C ARG A 69 8.68 9.02 -2.99
N ARG A 70 9.43 8.09 -3.58
CA ARG A 70 10.45 8.38 -4.59
C ARG A 70 9.92 8.03 -5.98
N PRO A 71 10.37 8.72 -7.03
CA PRO A 71 9.95 8.41 -8.39
C PRO A 71 10.55 7.10 -8.92
N ASP A 72 11.64 6.63 -8.33
CA ASP A 72 12.50 5.54 -8.81
C ASP A 72 12.56 4.33 -7.86
N ALA A 73 11.96 4.41 -6.67
CA ALA A 73 12.02 3.34 -5.69
C ALA A 73 10.65 3.05 -5.05
N PRO A 74 10.29 1.75 -4.87
CA PRO A 74 9.08 1.36 -4.15
C PRO A 74 9.13 1.84 -2.69
N LEU A 75 7.98 2.23 -2.18
CA LEU A 75 7.81 2.60 -0.78
C LEU A 75 7.12 1.44 -0.08
N VAL A 76 7.74 0.88 0.96
CA VAL A 76 7.08 -0.09 1.84
C VAL A 76 6.86 0.58 3.19
N VAL A 77 5.63 0.67 3.65
CA VAL A 77 5.29 1.23 4.97
C VAL A 77 4.70 0.16 5.88
N ALA A 78 5.23 0.07 7.09
CA ALA A 78 4.60 -0.63 8.19
C ALA A 78 3.88 0.38 9.09
N THR A 79 2.59 0.15 9.36
CA THR A 79 1.77 1.04 10.18
C THR A 79 0.76 0.26 11.00
N ASP A 80 0.20 0.89 12.03
CA ASP A 80 -0.97 0.43 12.77
C ASP A 80 -2.26 1.14 12.33
N SER A 81 -2.18 2.13 11.43
CA SER A 81 -3.32 2.88 10.91
C SER A 81 -3.74 2.40 9.52
N ALA A 82 -4.94 1.84 9.41
CA ALA A 82 -5.56 1.50 8.14
C ALA A 82 -5.90 2.75 7.32
N ALA A 83 -6.37 3.82 7.96
CA ALA A 83 -6.75 5.07 7.29
C ALA A 83 -5.55 5.84 6.72
N ALA A 84 -4.35 5.59 7.23
CA ALA A 84 -3.11 6.19 6.75
C ALA A 84 -2.61 5.59 5.44
N VAL A 85 -3.09 4.41 5.03
CA VAL A 85 -2.60 3.67 3.85
C VAL A 85 -3.67 3.51 2.77
N ARG A 86 -4.71 4.36 2.81
CA ARG A 86 -5.76 4.41 1.78
C ARG A 86 -5.21 4.65 0.37
N ASP A 87 -4.10 5.37 0.27
CA ASP A 87 -3.47 5.71 -1.02
C ASP A 87 -2.41 4.68 -1.43
N ALA A 88 -2.33 3.53 -0.74
CA ALA A 88 -1.44 2.44 -1.09
C ALA A 88 -1.96 1.68 -2.32
N ASP A 89 -1.03 1.24 -3.16
CA ASP A 89 -1.34 0.41 -4.32
C ASP A 89 -1.74 -1.01 -3.88
N ARG A 90 -1.16 -1.48 -2.76
CA ARG A 90 -1.55 -2.72 -2.09
C ARG A 90 -1.34 -2.63 -0.59
N VAL A 91 -2.29 -3.19 0.16
CA VAL A 91 -2.24 -3.33 1.62
C VAL A 91 -2.24 -4.81 1.97
N HIS A 92 -1.42 -5.17 2.96
CA HIS A 92 -1.48 -6.43 3.68
C HIS A 92 -1.95 -6.14 5.10
N VAL A 93 -3.12 -6.65 5.47
CA VAL A 93 -3.62 -6.56 6.84
C VAL A 93 -3.23 -7.81 7.58
N ALA A 94 -2.60 -7.62 8.72
CA ALA A 94 -2.20 -8.67 9.62
C ALA A 94 -3.02 -8.65 10.90
N ASP A 95 -3.25 -9.84 11.42
CA ASP A 95 -3.77 -10.05 12.77
C ASP A 95 -3.10 -11.29 13.37
N GLY A 96 -2.74 -11.23 14.66
CA GLY A 96 -2.05 -12.32 15.34
C GLY A 96 -0.72 -12.76 14.71
N GLY A 97 -0.02 -11.88 13.98
CA GLY A 97 1.27 -12.15 13.36
C GLY A 97 1.20 -12.78 11.96
N VAL A 98 0.01 -12.89 11.37
CA VAL A 98 -0.18 -13.43 10.01
C VAL A 98 -1.01 -12.48 9.15
N VAL A 99 -0.76 -12.47 7.83
CA VAL A 99 -1.57 -11.69 6.89
C VAL A 99 -2.93 -12.38 6.73
N VAL A 100 -3.99 -11.69 7.12
CA VAL A 100 -5.38 -12.16 7.04
C VAL A 100 -6.10 -11.62 5.80
N GLU A 101 -5.70 -10.45 5.30
CA GLU A 101 -6.27 -9.83 4.10
C GLU A 101 -5.18 -9.18 3.25
N SER A 102 -5.34 -9.20 1.94
CA SER A 102 -4.47 -8.46 1.03
C SER A 102 -5.20 -8.03 -0.23
N GLY A 103 -4.96 -6.80 -0.66
CA GLY A 103 -5.62 -6.24 -1.83
C GLY A 103 -5.35 -4.75 -1.98
N ALA A 104 -5.99 -4.12 -2.97
CA ALA A 104 -6.06 -2.68 -3.03
C ALA A 104 -6.98 -2.16 -1.91
N PRO A 105 -6.72 -0.97 -1.33
CA PRO A 105 -7.59 -0.36 -0.34
C PRO A 105 -9.06 -0.28 -0.75
N SER A 106 -9.34 -0.01 -2.05
CA SER A 106 -10.70 0.03 -2.59
C SER A 106 -11.42 -1.30 -2.44
N ASP A 107 -10.73 -2.41 -2.72
CA ASP A 107 -11.31 -3.75 -2.69
C ASP A 107 -11.53 -4.21 -1.26
N LEU A 108 -10.58 -3.89 -0.38
CA LEU A 108 -10.65 -4.18 1.05
C LEU A 108 -11.72 -3.35 1.78
N LEU A 109 -12.13 -2.21 1.23
CA LEU A 109 -13.25 -1.40 1.74
C LEU A 109 -14.60 -1.85 1.17
N ALA A 110 -14.62 -2.50 0.02
CA ALA A 110 -15.86 -3.00 -0.60
C ALA A 110 -16.46 -4.17 0.19
N VAL A 111 -15.63 -4.89 0.96
CA VAL A 111 -16.05 -6.02 1.81
C VAL A 111 -15.85 -5.62 3.28
N PRO A 112 -16.82 -5.89 4.17
CA PRO A 112 -16.70 -5.58 5.60
C PRO A 112 -15.73 -6.54 6.31
N GLY A 113 -14.43 -6.39 6.02
CA GLY A 113 -13.32 -7.16 6.55
C GLY A 113 -12.58 -6.48 7.72
N VAL A 114 -11.41 -7.02 8.07
CA VAL A 114 -10.55 -6.46 9.14
C VAL A 114 -10.07 -5.06 8.76
N TYR A 115 -9.68 -4.84 7.50
CA TYR A 115 -9.29 -3.52 6.98
C TYR A 115 -10.41 -2.49 7.14
N ALA A 116 -11.61 -2.79 6.61
CA ALA A 116 -12.75 -1.88 6.61
C ALA A 116 -13.17 -1.49 8.03
N ARG A 117 -13.23 -2.47 8.95
CA ARG A 117 -13.57 -2.22 10.36
C ARG A 117 -12.57 -1.31 11.05
N ARG A 118 -11.26 -1.52 10.84
CA ARG A 118 -10.21 -0.63 11.38
C ARG A 118 -10.30 0.77 10.78
N TYR A 119 -10.43 0.83 9.46
CA TYR A 119 -10.52 2.09 8.72
C TYR A 119 -11.65 2.98 9.24
N GLY A 120 -12.84 2.40 9.51
CA GLY A 120 -13.94 3.16 10.09
C GLY A 120 -13.71 3.60 11.52
N ALA A 121 -13.21 2.70 12.36
CA ALA A 121 -12.91 3.02 13.75
C ALA A 121 -11.93 4.22 13.86
N GLU A 122 -10.94 4.31 12.98
CA GLU A 122 -9.98 5.41 12.94
C GLU A 122 -10.57 6.74 12.43
N LEU A 123 -11.59 6.69 11.56
CA LEU A 123 -12.26 7.87 11.02
C LEU A 123 -13.51 8.28 11.80
N GLY A 124 -13.88 7.52 12.84
CA GLY A 124 -15.15 7.70 13.55
C GLY A 124 -16.37 7.27 12.72
N ALA A 125 -16.16 6.56 11.61
CA ALA A 125 -17.23 5.93 10.84
C ALA A 125 -17.51 4.55 11.44
N ASN A 126 -18.62 4.39 12.16
CA ASN A 126 -19.01 3.11 12.73
C ASN A 126 -19.50 2.14 11.63
N PHE A 127 -18.61 1.41 10.96
CA PHE A 127 -19.00 0.28 10.10
C PHE A 127 -19.55 -0.93 10.90
N ALA A 128 -19.55 -0.85 12.23
CA ALA A 128 -20.19 -1.82 13.12
C ALA A 128 -21.70 -1.60 13.28
N ASP A 129 -22.25 -0.49 12.78
CA ASP A 129 -23.68 -0.18 12.84
C ASP A 129 -24.15 0.55 11.57
N PRO A 130 -24.38 -0.17 10.45
CA PRO A 130 -24.94 0.42 9.24
C PRO A 130 -26.41 0.83 9.37
N GLY A 131 -27.02 0.73 10.56
CA GLY A 131 -28.45 0.94 10.79
C GLY A 131 -28.83 2.25 11.50
N LYS A 132 -27.88 3.08 11.94
CA LYS A 132 -28.17 4.28 12.74
C LYS A 132 -27.91 5.58 11.99
N ASP A 133 -28.50 5.72 10.79
CA ASP A 133 -28.64 7.01 10.09
C ASP A 133 -29.93 7.08 9.23
N VAL A 134 -30.99 6.37 9.64
CA VAL A 134 -32.33 6.49 9.03
C VAL A 134 -33.44 6.63 10.08
N ALA A 135 -33.47 7.81 10.70
CA ALA A 135 -34.57 8.48 11.42
C ALA A 135 -33.87 9.49 12.35
N ASP A 136 -34.07 10.80 12.26
CA ASP A 136 -35.38 11.46 12.29
C ASP A 136 -35.44 12.70 11.37
N GLU A 137 -36.63 12.84 10.81
CA GLU A 137 -37.25 14.05 10.23
C GLU A 137 -37.36 15.20 11.24
#